data_AF-A0A671WKF5-F1
#
_entry.id   AF-A0A671WKF5-F1
#
_cell.length_a   1.000
_cell.length_b   1.000
_cell.length_c   1.000
_cell.angle_alpha   90.00
_cell.angle_beta   90.00
_cell.angle_gamma   90.00
#
_symmetry.space_group_name_H-M   'P 1'
#
loop_
_entity.id
_entity.type
_entity.pdbx_description
1 polymer ?
#
loop_
_entity_poly.entity_id
_entity_poly.type
_entity_poly.pdbx_seq_one_letter_code
_entity_poly.pdbx_strand_id
1 'polypeptide(L)'
;PSSLGPIPSVQQEPVTSSAREKPRDSTVPEDLSCSICLSLFTDPVVLQCGHSFCQTCIHEDWETNIIRECSLCKQFIPEADPPINLNLKSLCENYRGRSQGEPSGGHRNHTETFQVRF
;
A
#
# COMPACT_ATOMS: atom_id res chain seq x y z
N PRO A 1 33.76 -10.89 -49.43
CA PRO A 1 32.34 -10.52 -49.15
C PRO A 1 31.75 -11.47 -48.09
N SER A 2 31.55 -11.09 -46.83
CA SER A 2 31.57 -9.78 -46.19
C SER A 2 32.00 -9.97 -44.74
N SER A 3 32.89 -9.10 -44.27
CA SER A 3 33.40 -9.03 -42.91
C SER A 3 32.29 -9.00 -41.87
N LEU A 4 32.35 -9.91 -40.89
CA LEU A 4 31.72 -9.73 -39.59
C LEU A 4 32.57 -8.72 -38.82
N GLY A 5 32.17 -7.45 -38.88
CA GLY A 5 32.71 -6.41 -38.00
C GLY A 5 32.18 -6.62 -36.58
N PRO A 6 33.00 -6.44 -35.53
CA PRO A 6 32.54 -6.55 -34.15
C PRO A 6 32.14 -5.18 -33.60
N ILE A 7 30.87 -4.96 -33.24
CA ILE A 7 30.44 -3.77 -32.47
C ILE A 7 29.07 -4.08 -31.83
N PRO A 8 28.72 -3.53 -30.63
CA PRO A 8 29.53 -3.25 -29.45
C PRO A 8 28.91 -3.86 -28.17
N SER A 9 29.72 -3.88 -27.10
CA SER A 9 29.24 -3.94 -25.72
C SER A 9 28.14 -2.90 -25.49
N VAL A 10 26.89 -3.36 -25.35
CA VAL A 10 25.87 -2.55 -24.70
C VAL A 10 26.24 -2.53 -23.23
N GLN A 11 26.68 -1.34 -22.84
CA GLN A 11 27.05 -0.96 -21.50
C GLN A 11 25.91 -1.35 -20.56
N GLN A 12 26.29 -1.94 -19.43
CA GLN A 12 25.44 -2.00 -18.26
C GLN A 12 24.92 -0.58 -18.02
N GLU A 13 23.61 -0.39 -18.14
CA GLU A 13 22.96 0.82 -17.69
C GLU A 13 23.47 1.07 -16.26
N PRO A 14 24.00 2.26 -15.98
CA PRO A 14 24.67 2.51 -14.73
C PRO A 14 23.71 2.18 -13.60
N VAL A 15 24.21 1.39 -12.63
CA VAL A 15 23.67 1.34 -11.28
C VAL A 15 23.84 2.73 -10.68
N THR A 16 23.07 3.70 -11.17
CA THR A 16 22.94 4.98 -10.52
C THR A 16 22.14 4.68 -9.27
N SER A 17 22.92 4.39 -8.23
CA SER A 17 22.62 4.70 -6.85
C SER A 17 22.20 6.16 -6.82
N SER A 18 20.97 6.43 -7.19
CA SER A 18 20.31 7.68 -6.90
C SER A 18 19.21 7.28 -5.95
N ALA A 19 19.60 7.14 -4.69
CA ALA A 19 18.72 7.48 -3.59
C ALA A 19 18.24 8.91 -3.86
N ARG A 20 17.24 9.04 -4.75
CA ARG A 20 16.36 10.18 -4.75
C ARG A 20 15.53 9.94 -3.50
N GLU A 21 16.06 10.37 -2.37
CA GLU A 21 15.26 10.64 -1.20
C GLU A 21 14.25 11.69 -1.66
N LYS A 22 13.09 11.20 -2.12
CA LYS A 22 11.99 12.02 -2.59
C LYS A 22 11.72 12.97 -1.42
N PRO A 23 11.66 14.29 -1.65
CA PRO A 23 11.35 15.23 -0.59
C PRO A 23 10.13 14.68 0.15
N ARG A 24 10.19 14.75 1.48
CA ARG A 24 9.11 14.46 2.44
C ARG A 24 7.91 15.35 2.12
N ASP A 25 7.27 15.03 1.02
CA ASP A 25 6.05 15.64 0.54
C ASP A 25 4.97 15.06 1.44
N SER A 26 4.25 15.95 2.11
CA SER A 26 3.18 15.64 3.06
C SER A 26 1.99 14.91 2.42
N THR A 27 2.15 14.41 1.20
CA THR A 27 1.14 13.69 0.44
C THR A 27 1.18 12.22 0.82
N VAL A 28 -0.03 11.65 0.94
CA VAL A 28 -0.21 10.22 1.10
C VAL A 28 0.48 9.52 -0.09
N PRO A 29 1.31 8.48 0.14
CA PRO A 29 1.91 7.75 -0.97
C PRO A 29 0.80 7.19 -1.84
N GLU A 30 0.96 7.34 -3.15
CA GLU A 30 0.00 6.87 -4.15
C GLU A 30 -0.31 5.38 -3.96
N ASP A 31 0.69 4.61 -3.54
CA ASP A 31 0.60 3.17 -3.24
C ASP A 31 -0.33 2.82 -2.06
N LEU A 32 -0.63 3.78 -1.16
CA LEU A 32 -1.54 3.60 -0.02
C LEU A 32 -2.81 4.44 -0.17
N SER A 33 -3.07 4.98 -1.37
CA SER A 33 -4.19 5.87 -1.64
C SER A 33 -5.31 5.16 -2.40
N CYS A 34 -6.55 5.40 -1.98
CA CYS A 34 -7.73 4.93 -2.67
C CYS A 34 -8.00 5.79 -3.91
N SER A 35 -8.17 5.17 -5.08
CA SER A 35 -8.43 5.90 -6.33
C SER A 35 -9.81 6.57 -6.41
N ILE A 36 -10.71 6.29 -5.46
CA ILE A 36 -12.05 6.90 -5.40
C ILE A 36 -12.01 8.16 -4.53
N CYS A 37 -11.62 8.03 -3.25
CA CYS A 37 -11.59 9.17 -2.31
C CYS A 37 -10.25 9.91 -2.26
N LEU A 38 -9.25 9.47 -3.03
CA LEU A 38 -7.90 10.04 -3.14
C LEU A 38 -7.20 10.23 -1.78
N SER A 39 -7.59 9.42 -0.81
CA SER A 39 -7.13 9.45 0.58
C SER A 39 -6.57 8.08 0.96
N LEU A 40 -5.88 8.02 2.10
CA LEU A 40 -5.36 6.76 2.63
C LEU A 40 -6.48 5.71 2.74
N PHE A 41 -6.20 4.46 2.37
CA PHE A 41 -7.20 3.40 2.50
C PHE A 41 -7.75 3.27 3.93
N THR A 42 -9.07 3.18 4.03
CA THR A 42 -9.80 2.83 5.25
C THR A 42 -10.56 1.54 4.97
N ASP A 43 -10.22 0.49 5.72
CA ASP A 43 -10.67 -0.89 5.47
C ASP A 43 -10.55 -1.27 3.97
N PRO A 44 -9.31 -1.31 3.43
CA PRO A 44 -9.10 -1.63 2.03
C PRO A 44 -9.64 -3.01 1.71
N VAL A 45 -10.53 -3.12 0.73
CA VAL A 45 -10.97 -4.40 0.16
C VAL A 45 -10.24 -4.66 -1.15
N VAL A 46 -9.92 -5.93 -1.41
CA VAL A 46 -9.26 -6.35 -2.65
C VAL A 46 -10.26 -7.04 -3.56
N LEU A 47 -10.41 -6.51 -4.77
CA LEU A 47 -11.26 -7.08 -5.81
C LEU A 47 -10.55 -8.27 -6.50
N GLN A 48 -11.31 -9.11 -7.19
CA GLN A 48 -10.75 -10.25 -7.94
C GLN A 48 -9.76 -9.84 -9.05
N CYS A 49 -9.86 -8.60 -9.55
CA CYS A 49 -8.90 -8.04 -10.49
C CYS A 49 -7.59 -7.56 -9.84
N GLY A 50 -7.45 -7.65 -8.51
CA GLY A 50 -6.28 -7.23 -7.75
C GLY A 50 -6.25 -5.76 -7.33
N HIS A 51 -7.20 -4.94 -7.80
CA HIS A 51 -7.32 -3.55 -7.38
C HIS A 51 -7.93 -3.43 -5.99
N SER A 52 -7.44 -2.45 -5.21
CA SER A 52 -7.90 -2.20 -3.84
C SER A 52 -8.59 -0.85 -3.73
N PHE A 53 -9.65 -0.79 -2.93
CA PHE A 53 -10.47 0.41 -2.67
C PHE A 53 -10.87 0.42 -1.20
N CYS A 54 -11.25 1.58 -0.64
CA CYS A 54 -11.91 1.58 0.67
C CYS A 54 -13.24 0.82 0.57
N GLN A 55 -13.58 0.04 1.59
CA GLN A 55 -14.85 -0.70 1.64
C GLN A 55 -16.05 0.20 1.32
N THR A 56 -16.15 1.34 2.02
CA THR A 56 -17.24 2.30 1.81
C THR A 56 -17.24 2.91 0.42
N CYS A 57 -16.08 3.22 -0.14
CA CYS A 57 -15.98 3.85 -1.46
C CYS A 57 -16.48 2.93 -2.57
N ILE A 58 -16.10 1.65 -2.53
CA ILE A 58 -16.53 0.72 -3.58
C ILE A 58 -18.01 0.33 -3.41
N HIS A 59 -18.50 0.26 -2.16
CA HIS A 59 -19.93 0.03 -1.91
C HIS A 59 -20.79 1.19 -2.43
N GLU A 60 -20.41 2.44 -2.16
CA GLU A 60 -21.13 3.62 -2.68
C GLU A 60 -21.09 3.68 -4.22
N ASP A 61 -19.95 3.32 -4.83
CA ASP A 61 -19.84 3.20 -6.30
C ASP A 61 -20.82 2.15 -6.84
N TRP A 62 -20.98 1.01 -6.17
CA TRP A 62 -21.94 -0.03 -6.55
C TRP A 62 -23.39 0.30 -6.22
N GLU A 63 -23.67 1.15 -5.25
CA GLU A 63 -25.03 1.62 -4.95
C GLU A 63 -25.54 2.58 -6.03
N THR A 64 -24.64 3.34 -6.65
CA THR A 64 -24.97 4.30 -7.71
C THR A 64 -24.99 3.68 -9.10
N ASN A 65 -24.39 2.50 -9.28
CA ASN A 65 -24.29 1.80 -10.57
C ASN A 65 -25.16 0.55 -10.62
N ILE A 66 -25.72 0.25 -11.80
CA ILE A 66 -26.52 -0.97 -12.03
C ILE A 66 -25.62 -2.22 -12.04
N ILE A 67 -24.34 -2.06 -12.40
CA ILE A 67 -23.39 -3.15 -12.60
C ILE A 67 -22.27 -2.99 -11.57
N ARG A 68 -21.95 -4.08 -10.87
CA ARG A 68 -20.78 -4.15 -9.99
C ARG A 68 -19.54 -4.40 -10.82
N GLU A 69 -18.74 -3.37 -11.00
CA GLU A 69 -17.49 -3.42 -11.73
C GLU A 69 -16.37 -2.70 -10.97
N CYS A 70 -15.13 -3.02 -11.32
CA CYS A 70 -13.97 -2.30 -10.81
C CYS A 70 -13.91 -0.90 -11.42
N SER A 71 -13.87 0.15 -10.59
CA SER A 71 -13.85 1.53 -11.07
C SER A 71 -12.59 1.87 -11.90
N LEU A 72 -11.50 1.09 -11.75
CA LEU A 72 -10.23 1.25 -12.49
C LEU A 72 -10.18 0.47 -13.82
N CYS A 73 -10.47 -0.83 -13.80
CA CYS A 73 -10.30 -1.69 -14.98
C CYS A 73 -11.61 -2.18 -15.60
N LYS A 74 -12.76 -1.80 -15.04
CA LYS A 74 -14.11 -2.16 -15.52
C LYS A 74 -14.38 -3.67 -15.57
N GLN A 75 -13.58 -4.45 -14.84
CA GLN A 75 -13.81 -5.88 -14.71
C GLN A 75 -14.99 -6.14 -13.77
N PHE A 76 -15.88 -7.06 -14.19
CA PHE A 76 -17.05 -7.46 -13.42
C PHE A 76 -16.65 -8.05 -12.07
N ILE A 77 -17.39 -7.66 -11.03
CA ILE A 77 -17.19 -8.12 -9.66
C ILE A 77 -18.39 -8.99 -9.26
N PRO A 78 -18.16 -10.20 -8.72
CA PRO A 78 -19.24 -11.06 -8.25
C PRO A 78 -20.04 -10.39 -7.12
N GLU A 79 -21.26 -10.90 -6.86
CA GLU A 79 -22.16 -10.35 -5.84
C GLU A 79 -21.64 -10.53 -4.40
N ALA A 80 -20.69 -11.44 -4.19
CA ALA A 80 -20.04 -11.67 -2.90
C ALA A 80 -19.18 -10.47 -2.47
N ASP A 81 -19.21 -10.15 -1.17
CA ASP A 81 -18.43 -9.04 -0.62
C ASP A 81 -16.92 -9.33 -0.71
N PRO A 82 -16.11 -8.38 -1.23
CA PRO A 82 -14.68 -8.57 -1.36
C PRO A 82 -14.01 -8.59 0.03
N PRO A 83 -13.01 -9.47 0.26
CA PRO A 83 -12.33 -9.55 1.54
C PRO A 83 -11.49 -8.29 1.82
N ILE A 84 -11.38 -7.93 3.09
CA ILE A 84 -10.49 -6.86 3.55
C ILE A 84 -9.03 -7.31 3.42
N ASN A 85 -8.21 -6.49 2.78
CA ASN A 85 -6.77 -6.66 2.70
C ASN A 85 -6.11 -6.15 3.99
N LEU A 86 -5.98 -7.04 4.97
CA LEU A 86 -5.39 -6.73 6.27
C LEU A 86 -3.95 -6.21 6.16
N ASN A 87 -3.16 -6.68 5.19
CA ASN A 87 -1.81 -6.20 4.99
C ASN A 87 -1.79 -4.71 4.59
N LEU A 88 -2.62 -4.34 3.60
CA LEU A 88 -2.74 -2.96 3.16
C LEU A 88 -3.32 -2.07 4.27
N LYS A 89 -4.26 -2.60 5.07
CA LYS A 89 -4.79 -1.92 6.26
C LYS A 89 -3.68 -1.60 7.26
N SER A 90 -2.86 -2.59 7.62
CA SER A 90 -1.74 -2.39 8.55
C SER A 90 -0.74 -1.36 8.01
N LEU A 91 -0.38 -1.41 6.73
CA LEU A 91 0.51 -0.42 6.11
C LEU A 91 -0.06 1.00 6.22
N CYS A 92 -1.36 1.16 5.99
CA CYS A 92 -2.06 2.43 6.15
C CYS A 92 -2.05 2.91 7.61
N GLU A 93 -2.33 2.03 8.56
CA GLU A 93 -2.28 2.34 10.00
C GLU A 93 -0.87 2.76 10.45
N ASN A 94 0.17 2.08 9.98
CA ASN A 94 1.56 2.44 10.24
C ASN A 94 1.92 3.81 9.64
N TYR A 95 1.42 4.12 8.44
CA TYR A 95 1.63 5.42 7.81
C TYR A 95 1.01 6.56 8.63
N ARG A 96 -0.20 6.36 9.16
CA ARG A 96 -0.87 7.31 10.06
C ARG A 96 -0.07 7.50 11.36
N GLY A 97 0.46 6.41 11.92
CA GLY A 97 1.29 6.46 13.12
C GLY A 97 2.64 7.16 12.94
N ARG A 98 3.24 7.11 11.74
CA ARG A 98 4.52 7.79 11.43
C ARG A 98 4.39 9.27 11.07
N SER A 99 3.25 9.66 10.50
CA SER A 99 2.97 11.06 10.09
C SER A 99 2.54 11.95 11.26
N GLN A 100 2.13 11.35 12.39
CA GLN A 100 2.04 12.02 13.67
C GLN A 100 3.32 11.74 14.45
N GLY A 101 4.12 12.78 14.72
CA GLY A 101 5.33 12.64 15.54
C GLY A 101 5.02 11.90 16.85
N GLU A 102 5.86 10.93 17.15
CA GLU A 102 6.00 10.21 18.42
C GLU A 102 5.48 10.99 19.64
N PRO A 103 4.47 10.50 20.39
CA PRO A 103 4.51 10.63 21.83
C PRO A 103 5.42 9.51 22.35
N SER A 104 6.67 9.87 22.69
CA SER A 104 7.52 9.04 23.54
C SER A 104 6.72 8.56 24.76
N GLY A 105 6.58 7.25 24.96
CA GLY A 105 5.71 6.76 26.03
C GLY A 105 5.70 5.25 26.28
N GLY A 106 6.83 4.69 26.70
CA GLY A 106 6.83 3.65 27.74
C GLY A 106 6.84 2.18 27.29
N HIS A 107 8.03 1.63 27.07
CA HIS A 107 8.25 0.21 27.25
C HIS A 107 8.21 -0.10 28.75
N ARG A 108 7.15 -0.78 29.22
CA ARG A 108 7.16 -1.45 30.52
C ARG A 108 7.47 -2.93 30.29
N ASN A 109 8.75 -3.28 30.40
CA ASN A 109 9.14 -4.68 30.61
C ASN A 109 8.88 -4.99 32.08
N HIS A 110 7.73 -5.59 32.39
CA HIS A 110 7.52 -6.20 33.70
C HIS A 110 8.12 -7.61 33.66
N THR A 111 9.40 -7.73 34.01
CA THR A 111 9.96 -9.02 34.43
C THR A 111 9.65 -9.13 35.92
N GLU A 112 8.69 -9.98 36.27
CA GLU A 112 8.32 -10.22 37.67
C GLU A 112 9.44 -11.03 38.34
N THR A 113 10.29 -10.35 39.12
CA THR A 113 11.30 -11.01 39.95
C THR A 113 10.61 -11.61 41.17
N PHE A 114 10.38 -12.93 41.15
CA PHE A 114 9.92 -13.67 42.32
C PHE A 114 11.00 -13.60 43.42
N GLN A 115 10.78 -12.76 44.43
CA GLN A 115 11.66 -12.70 45.60
C GLN A 115 11.11 -13.63 46.68
N VAL A 116 11.72 -14.81 46.79
CA VAL A 116 11.54 -15.73 47.91
C VAL A 116 11.88 -15.00 49.22
N ARG A 117 10.95 -15.02 50.18
CA ARG A 117 11.21 -14.61 51.56
C ARG A 117 11.51 -15.86 52.39
N PHE A 118 12.49 -15.70 53.28
CA PHE A 118 13.11 -16.68 54.18
C PHE A 118 12.11 -17.50 55.00
#